data_AF-A0A7C1C574-F1
#
_entry.id   AF-A0A7C1C574-F1
#
_cell.length_a   1.000
_cell.length_b   1.000
_cell.length_c   1.000
_cell.angle_alpha   90.00
_cell.angle_beta   90.00
_cell.angle_gamma   90.00
#
_symmetry.space_group_name_H-M   'P 1'
#
loop_
_entity.id
_entity.type
_entity.pdbx_description
1 polymer ?
#
loop_
_entity_poly.entity_id
_entity_poly.type
_entity_poly.pdbx_seq_one_letter_code
_entity_poly.pdbx_strand_id
1 'polypeptide(L)'
;MQANRAMKYAEMAFQPVVDKCEGCERIVEENSVRFCTTYVSPDAKWRMGMCNFATHAKPEIKTVTVRINPLKAAKRASRRK
;
A
#
# COMPACT_ATOMS: atom_id res chain seq x y z
N MET A 1 -7.31 11.81 22.71
CA MET A 1 -6.86 10.94 21.60
C MET A 1 -8.11 10.33 20.93
N GLN A 2 -8.04 9.98 19.66
CA GLN A 2 -9.15 10.02 18.69
C GLN A 2 -10.31 9.03 18.98
N ALA A 3 -11.49 9.53 19.32
CA ALA A 3 -12.66 8.72 19.69
C ALA A 3 -13.93 8.99 18.84
N ASN A 4 -13.81 9.52 17.61
CA ASN A 4 -14.99 9.97 16.85
C ASN A 4 -14.93 9.71 15.33
N ARG A 5 -14.24 8.65 14.91
CA ARG A 5 -14.03 8.36 13.47
C ARG A 5 -14.94 7.26 12.91
N ALA A 6 -15.62 6.50 13.76
CA ALA A 6 -16.40 5.34 13.33
C ALA A 6 -17.63 5.73 12.50
N MET A 7 -18.42 6.72 12.90
CA MET A 7 -19.74 7.02 12.27
C MET A 7 -19.73 7.72 10.89
N LYS A 8 -18.57 7.93 10.27
CA LYS A 8 -18.48 8.74 9.04
C LYS A 8 -18.46 7.94 7.74
N TYR A 9 -18.23 6.63 7.78
CA TYR A 9 -17.90 5.90 6.57
C TYR A 9 -19.14 5.44 5.79
N ALA A 10 -20.15 4.94 6.50
CA ALA A 10 -21.42 4.56 5.86
C ALA A 10 -22.18 5.77 5.27
N GLU A 11 -22.21 6.92 5.95
CA GLU A 11 -22.93 8.11 5.49
C GLU A 11 -22.24 8.81 4.30
N MET A 12 -20.91 8.70 4.20
CA MET A 12 -20.10 9.45 3.24
C MET A 12 -19.75 8.63 1.98
N ALA A 13 -20.60 7.65 1.65
CA ALA A 13 -20.55 6.79 0.46
C ALA A 13 -19.26 5.95 0.33
N PHE A 14 -18.61 5.57 1.44
CA PHE A 14 -17.50 4.62 1.36
C PHE A 14 -18.03 3.24 0.97
N GLN A 15 -17.33 2.60 0.05
CA GLN A 15 -17.61 1.23 -0.33
C GLN A 15 -16.85 0.26 0.60
N PRO A 16 -17.42 -0.93 0.83
CA PRO A 16 -16.78 -1.96 1.64
C PRO A 16 -15.43 -2.36 1.05
N VAL A 17 -14.53 -2.80 1.93
CA VAL A 17 -13.23 -3.34 1.53
C VAL A 17 -13.39 -4.62 0.71
N VAL A 18 -12.49 -4.81 -0.26
CA VAL A 18 -12.41 -6.02 -1.09
C VAL A 18 -11.48 -7.05 -0.45
N ASP A 19 -11.53 -8.30 -0.89
CA ASP A 19 -10.68 -9.40 -0.37
C ASP A 19 -9.18 -9.06 -0.40
N LYS A 20 -8.75 -8.29 -1.41
CA LYS A 20 -7.37 -7.81 -1.53
C LYS A 20 -6.95 -6.82 -0.45
N CYS A 21 -7.89 -6.26 0.32
CA CYS A 21 -7.58 -5.38 1.44
C CYS A 21 -7.35 -6.15 2.75
N GLU A 22 -7.71 -7.43 2.84
CA GLU A 22 -7.65 -8.19 4.08
C GLU A 22 -6.25 -8.16 4.71
N GLY A 23 -6.21 -7.90 6.02
CA GLY A 23 -4.95 -7.73 6.75
C GLY A 23 -4.28 -6.35 6.62
N CYS A 24 -4.93 -5.37 5.97
CA CYS A 24 -4.48 -3.98 6.02
C CYS A 24 -4.83 -3.32 7.37
N GLU A 25 -3.87 -2.65 8.01
CA GLU A 25 -4.07 -1.96 9.32
C GLU A 25 -5.04 -0.77 9.23
N ARG A 26 -5.39 -0.36 8.01
CA ARG A 26 -6.19 0.84 7.73
C ARG A 26 -7.68 0.54 7.55
N ILE A 27 -8.11 -0.68 7.87
CA ILE A 27 -9.51 -1.11 7.83
C ILE A 27 -10.18 -0.75 9.15
N VAL A 28 -11.39 -0.20 9.06
CA VAL A 28 -12.27 0.05 10.21
C VAL A 28 -13.56 -0.72 10.01
N GLU A 29 -14.06 -1.33 11.07
CA GLU A 29 -15.34 -2.04 11.06
C GLU A 29 -16.44 -1.15 11.65
N GLU A 30 -17.53 -0.97 10.90
CA GLU A 30 -18.69 -0.18 11.28
C GLU A 30 -19.96 -0.93 10.87
N ASN A 31 -20.90 -1.14 11.81
CA ASN A 31 -22.17 -1.83 11.55
C ASN A 31 -22.03 -3.20 10.85
N SER A 32 -21.01 -3.99 11.25
CA SER A 32 -20.64 -5.29 10.63
C SER A 32 -20.11 -5.19 9.19
N VAL A 33 -19.81 -3.98 8.70
CA VAL A 33 -19.20 -3.74 7.39
C VAL A 33 -17.81 -3.15 7.58
N ARG A 34 -16.85 -3.65 6.80
CA ARG A 34 -15.46 -3.20 6.87
C ARG A 34 -15.21 -2.14 5.79
N PHE A 35 -14.65 -1.00 6.18
CA PHE A 35 -14.35 0.14 5.31
C PHE A 35 -12.87 0.49 5.32
N CYS A 36 -12.39 1.06 4.21
CA CYS A 36 -11.03 1.62 4.15
C CYS A 36 -11.04 3.06 4.68
N THR A 37 -10.14 3.38 5.62
CA THR A 37 -10.03 4.75 6.16
C THR A 37 -9.46 5.78 5.19
N THR A 38 -8.83 5.31 4.10
CA THR A 38 -8.07 6.14 3.15
C THR A 38 -8.78 6.29 1.80
N TYR A 39 -9.44 5.24 1.32
CA TYR A 39 -10.07 5.22 0.00
C TYR A 39 -11.56 4.97 0.10
N VAL A 40 -12.35 5.80 -0.59
CA VAL A 40 -13.81 5.66 -0.72
C VAL A 40 -14.17 4.40 -1.51
N SER A 41 -13.44 4.11 -2.60
CA SER A 41 -13.66 2.92 -3.44
C SER A 41 -12.39 2.06 -3.49
N PRO A 42 -12.24 1.08 -2.59
CA PRO A 42 -11.07 0.21 -2.58
C PRO A 42 -10.96 -0.65 -3.85
N ASP A 43 -12.08 -1.12 -4.43
CA ASP A 43 -12.09 -1.89 -5.68
C ASP A 43 -11.43 -1.13 -6.85
N ALA A 44 -11.80 0.14 -7.03
CA ALA A 44 -11.24 0.98 -8.08
C ALA A 44 -9.73 1.17 -7.93
N LYS A 45 -9.24 1.29 -6.68
CA LYS A 45 -7.79 1.41 -6.44
C LYS A 45 -7.07 0.14 -6.85
N TRP A 46 -7.56 -1.04 -6.45
CA TRP A 46 -6.98 -2.33 -6.80
C TRP A 46 -7.07 -2.66 -8.29
N ARG A 47 -8.07 -2.10 -8.99
CA ARG A 47 -8.18 -2.19 -10.46
C ARG A 47 -7.12 -1.36 -11.17
N MET A 48 -6.79 -0.17 -10.64
CA MET A 48 -5.72 0.69 -11.19
C MET A 48 -4.31 0.21 -10.83
N GLY A 49 -4.15 -0.59 -9.77
CA GLY A 49 -2.87 -1.18 -9.40
C GLY A 49 -2.81 -1.54 -7.91
N MET A 50 -1.63 -1.94 -7.44
CA MET A 50 -1.43 -2.23 -6.02
C MET A 50 -1.72 -0.98 -5.15
N CYS A 51 -2.40 -1.19 -4.02
CA CYS A 51 -2.63 -0.11 -3.06
C CYS A 51 -1.29 0.35 -2.43
N ASN A 52 -0.99 1.65 -2.54
CA ASN A 52 0.25 2.25 -2.02
C ASN A 52 0.37 2.15 -0.49
N PHE A 53 -0.76 1.93 0.19
CA PHE A 53 -0.85 1.80 1.65
C PHE A 53 -1.13 0.36 2.08
N ALA A 54 -1.05 -0.62 1.17
CA ALA A 54 -1.19 -2.03 1.56
C ALA A 54 -0.03 -2.39 2.48
N THR A 55 -0.32 -2.55 3.78
CA THR A 55 0.65 -3.02 4.77
C THR A 55 0.91 -4.52 4.63
N HIS A 56 -0.07 -5.28 4.11
CA HIS A 56 0.00 -6.72 3.90
C HIS A 56 0.63 -7.12 2.56
N ALA A 57 0.53 -6.28 1.52
CA ALA A 57 1.04 -6.60 0.19
C ALA A 57 2.30 -5.79 -0.09
N LYS A 58 3.46 -6.41 0.16
CA LYS A 58 4.75 -5.83 -0.23
C LYS A 58 4.96 -6.11 -1.72
N PRO A 59 5.21 -5.10 -2.56
CA PRO A 59 5.61 -5.36 -3.94
C PRO A 59 6.89 -6.20 -3.92
N GLU A 60 6.90 -7.31 -4.66
CA GLU A 60 8.11 -8.09 -4.89
C GLU A 60 9.08 -7.22 -5.69
N ILE A 61 9.90 -6.44 -4.98
CA ILE A 61 11.08 -5.81 -5.56
C ILE A 61 12.01 -6.98 -5.85
N LYS A 62 11.97 -7.50 -7.08
CA LYS A 62 13.06 -8.30 -7.63
C LYS A 62 14.27 -7.38 -7.64
N THR A 63 15.00 -7.35 -6.53
CA THR A 63 16.33 -6.77 -6.47
C THR A 63 17.15 -7.65 -7.39
N VAL A 64 17.18 -7.30 -8.67
CA VAL A 64 18.17 -7.82 -9.59
C VAL A 64 19.48 -7.41 -8.96
N THR A 65 20.11 -8.34 -8.25
CA THR A 65 21.47 -8.19 -7.76
C THR A 65 22.31 -8.14 -9.02
N VAL A 66 22.43 -6.94 -9.60
CA VAL A 66 23.27 -6.72 -10.76
C VAL A 66 24.67 -6.99 -10.24
N ARG A 67 25.20 -8.17 -10.55
CA ARG A 67 26.60 -8.53 -10.30
C ARG A 67 27.44 -7.57 -11.12
N ILE A 68 27.80 -6.44 -10.52
CA ILE A 68 28.67 -5.46 -11.13
C ILE A 68 30.09 -6.01 -11.06
N ASN A 69 30.73 -6.13 -12.22
CA ASN A 69 32.12 -6.55 -12.32
C ASN A 69 33.00 -5.58 -11.50
N PRO A 70 33.95 -6.08 -10.68
CA PRO A 70 34.81 -5.25 -9.85
C PRO A 70 35.56 -4.15 -10.63
N LEU A 71 35.96 -4.39 -11.89
CA LEU A 71 36.57 -3.36 -12.74
C LEU A 71 35.61 -2.20 -13.04
N LYS A 72 34.32 -2.50 -13.23
CA LYS A 72 33.28 -1.49 -13.49
C LYS A 72 32.94 -0.70 -12.23
N ALA A 73 33.03 -1.32 -11.04
CA ALA A 73 32.90 -0.63 -9.76
C ALA A 73 34.08 0.33 -9.52
N ALA A 74 35.32 -0.14 -9.71
CA ALA A 74 36.52 0.67 -9.56
C ALA A 74 36.51 1.90 -10.49
N LYS A 75 36.12 1.73 -11.76
CA LYS A 75 36.01 2.82 -12.73
C LYS A 75 34.94 3.86 -12.39
N ARG A 76 33.87 3.46 -11.68
CA ARG A 76 32.83 4.39 -11.18
C ARG A 76 33.29 5.15 -9.95
N ALA A 77 34.06 4.51 -9.08
CA ALA A 77 34.63 5.14 -7.88
C ALA A 77 35.68 6.19 -8.24
N SER A 78 36.56 5.89 -9.20
CA SER A 78 37.60 6.84 -9.64
C SER A 78 37.04 8.06 -10.36
N ARG A 79 35.88 7.97 -11.00
CA ARG A 79 35.24 9.08 -11.73
C ARG A 79 34.42 10.02 -10.84
N ARG A 80 34.21 9.66 -9.56
CA ARG A 80 33.55 10.50 -8.54
C ARG A 80 34.54 11.25 -7.65
N LYS A 81 35.83 10.99 -7.82
CA LYS A 81 36.94 11.72 -7.19
C LYS A 81 37.45 12.76 -8.18
#